data_AF-A0A2V7KM35-F1
#
_entry.id   AF-A0A2V7KM35-F1
#
_cell.length_a   1.000
_cell.length_b   1.000
_cell.length_c   1.000
_cell.angle_alpha   90.00
_cell.angle_beta   90.00
_cell.angle_gamma   90.00
#
_symmetry.space_group_name_H-M   'P 1'
#
loop_
_entity.id
_entity.type
_entity.pdbx_description
1 polymer ?
#
loop_
_entity_poly.entity_id
_entity_poly.type
_entity_poly.pdbx_seq_one_letter_code
_entity_poly.pdbx_strand_id
1 'polypeptide(L)'
;MRRISCALLAVSAISGCSHDRSVSFDPRVSRGTLTELSEARYTVAYLPTLGGSRNRAAGVSNSGLIAGFVNRPGNATRVAAFWHGTVLDTLGTLGGPNSIVQWPGVSNNGIVAGISETAALDTLHEEWSCTAFLPSVTGHICVGSVWQNGVMKPKAPVPRRHVGHEARHDARAAAAGR
;
A
#
# COMPACT_ATOMS: atom_id res chain seq x y z
N MET A 1 -20.27 14.57 -77.99
CA MET A 1 -21.19 14.73 -76.85
C MET A 1 -20.38 15.12 -75.61
N ARG A 2 -20.59 16.35 -75.11
CA ARG A 2 -19.93 16.96 -73.94
C ARG A 2 -20.65 16.54 -72.65
N ARG A 3 -19.92 16.20 -71.57
CA ARG A 3 -20.36 16.29 -70.15
C ARG A 3 -19.09 16.47 -69.28
N ILE A 4 -18.71 17.72 -68.96
CA ILE A 4 -19.07 18.52 -67.78
C ILE A 4 -18.44 17.97 -66.50
N SER A 5 -17.31 18.59 -66.11
CA SER A 5 -16.68 18.49 -64.80
C SER A 5 -17.56 19.15 -63.74
N CYS A 6 -17.93 18.41 -62.70
CA CYS A 6 -18.46 18.97 -61.46
C CYS A 6 -17.41 18.78 -60.36
N ALA A 7 -16.64 19.85 -60.12
CA ALA A 7 -15.90 19.99 -58.87
C ALA A 7 -16.90 20.26 -57.75
N LEU A 8 -17.08 19.30 -56.84
CA LEU A 8 -17.84 19.50 -55.62
C LEU A 8 -16.86 19.61 -54.45
N LEU A 9 -16.80 20.82 -53.89
CA LEU A 9 -16.22 21.16 -52.60
C LEU A 9 -16.92 20.36 -51.51
N ALA A 10 -16.18 19.55 -50.76
CA ALA A 10 -16.67 18.94 -49.53
C ALA A 10 -15.94 19.56 -48.33
N VAL A 11 -16.70 20.29 -47.53
CA VAL A 11 -16.33 20.92 -46.27
C VAL A 11 -15.93 19.82 -45.28
N SER A 12 -14.69 19.88 -44.77
CA SER A 12 -14.18 18.99 -43.74
C SER A 12 -14.71 19.38 -42.36
N ALA A 13 -15.72 18.66 -41.87
CA ALA A 13 -16.10 18.66 -40.46
C ALA A 13 -15.19 17.69 -39.70
N ILE A 14 -14.29 18.21 -38.86
CA ILE A 14 -13.46 17.40 -37.96
C ILE A 14 -14.35 16.95 -36.80
N SER A 15 -14.97 15.78 -36.94
CA SER A 15 -15.59 15.09 -35.82
C SER A 15 -14.51 14.29 -35.10
N GLY A 16 -14.10 14.77 -33.92
CA GLY A 16 -13.18 14.07 -33.04
C GLY A 16 -13.86 12.86 -32.39
N CYS A 17 -13.53 11.66 -32.88
CA CYS A 17 -13.78 10.40 -32.18
C CYS A 17 -12.45 9.66 -32.05
N SER A 18 -11.76 9.84 -30.91
CA SER A 18 -10.63 8.98 -30.56
C SER A 18 -11.17 7.57 -30.39
N HIS A 19 -10.86 6.68 -31.34
CA HIS A 19 -11.27 5.29 -31.27
C HIS A 19 -10.33 4.55 -30.31
N ASP A 20 -10.92 4.03 -29.24
CA ASP A 20 -10.28 3.04 -28.37
C ASP A 20 -9.88 1.84 -29.24
N ARG A 21 -8.57 1.55 -29.33
CA ARG A 21 -8.07 0.47 -30.17
C ARG A 21 -8.27 -0.86 -29.44
N SER A 22 -9.38 -1.54 -29.73
CA SER A 22 -9.51 -2.97 -29.48
C SER A 22 -8.47 -3.72 -30.33
N VAL A 23 -7.52 -4.38 -29.68
CA VAL A 23 -6.51 -5.23 -30.34
C VAL A 23 -7.19 -6.51 -30.82
N SER A 24 -7.46 -6.58 -32.13
CA SER A 24 -7.86 -7.82 -32.80
C SER A 24 -6.61 -8.50 -33.36
N PHE A 25 -6.34 -9.73 -32.95
CA PHE A 25 -5.24 -10.53 -33.50
C PHE A 25 -5.73 -11.18 -34.81
N ASP A 26 -5.27 -10.66 -35.96
CA ASP A 26 -5.49 -11.29 -37.26
C ASP A 26 -4.50 -12.47 -37.43
N PRO A 27 -5.00 -13.72 -37.60
CA PRO A 27 -4.15 -14.89 -37.77
C PRO A 27 -3.43 -14.97 -39.13
N ARG A 28 -3.58 -13.98 -40.03
CA ARG A 28 -2.94 -13.96 -41.36
C ARG A 28 -1.70 -13.07 -41.46
N VAL A 29 -1.25 -12.45 -40.37
CA VAL A 29 0.00 -11.69 -40.37
C VAL A 29 1.19 -12.65 -40.32
N SER A 30 1.84 -12.85 -41.47
CA SER A 30 3.14 -13.51 -41.55
C SER A 30 4.15 -12.80 -40.64
N ARG A 31 4.90 -13.57 -39.84
CA ARG A 31 5.97 -13.08 -38.96
C ARG A 31 7.06 -12.41 -39.79
N GLY A 32 6.90 -11.12 -40.08
CA GLY A 32 8.02 -10.26 -40.42
C GLY A 32 9.01 -10.29 -39.27
N THR A 33 10.30 -10.34 -39.57
CA THR A 33 11.39 -10.17 -38.59
C THR A 33 11.22 -8.82 -37.90
N LEU A 34 10.61 -8.83 -36.72
CA LEU A 34 10.55 -7.69 -35.81
C LEU A 34 11.92 -7.53 -35.15
N THR A 35 12.85 -6.85 -35.82
CA THR A 35 14.01 -6.28 -35.13
C THR A 35 13.64 -4.88 -34.67
N GLU A 36 12.80 -4.79 -33.64
CA GLU A 36 12.56 -3.58 -32.86
C GLU A 36 13.02 -3.89 -31.44
N LEU A 37 14.33 -3.78 -31.21
CA LEU A 37 14.85 -3.66 -29.85
C LEU A 37 14.62 -2.22 -29.39
N SER A 38 13.37 -1.91 -29.05
CA SER A 38 13.05 -0.77 -28.21
C SER A 38 13.79 -0.98 -26.89
N GLU A 39 14.76 -0.13 -26.59
CA GLU A 39 15.49 -0.16 -25.32
C GLU A 39 14.46 -0.05 -24.18
N ALA A 40 14.43 -1.07 -23.31
CA ALA A 40 13.47 -1.11 -22.22
C ALA A 40 13.70 0.11 -21.31
N ARG A 41 12.80 1.09 -21.37
CA ARG A 41 12.87 2.32 -20.58
C ARG A 41 12.64 2.08 -19.08
N TYR A 42 12.13 0.91 -18.72
CA TYR A 42 11.91 0.49 -17.35
C TYR A 42 12.14 -1.01 -17.21
N THR A 43 12.51 -1.42 -16.00
CA THR A 43 12.58 -2.83 -15.61
C THR A 43 11.46 -3.14 -14.64
N VAL A 44 10.84 -4.31 -14.79
CA VAL A 44 9.87 -4.82 -13.82
C VAL A 44 10.59 -5.80 -12.92
N ALA A 45 10.52 -5.56 -11.60
CA ALA A 45 11.07 -6.45 -10.60
C ALA A 45 9.94 -7.01 -9.72
N TYR A 46 10.00 -8.31 -9.45
CA TYR A 46 9.13 -8.94 -8.48
C TYR A 46 9.69 -8.73 -7.07
N LEU A 47 8.82 -8.31 -6.14
CA LEU A 47 9.19 -8.19 -4.74
C LEU A 47 9.10 -9.57 -4.06
N PRO A 48 10.15 -10.02 -3.37
CA PRO A 48 10.12 -11.29 -2.65
C PRO A 48 9.09 -11.31 -1.52
N THR A 49 8.76 -12.52 -1.07
CA THR A 49 7.81 -12.81 0.01
C THR A 49 8.47 -13.70 1.08
N LEU A 50 7.79 -13.90 2.22
CA LEU A 50 8.19 -14.87 3.25
C LEU A 50 7.65 -16.28 2.97
N GLY A 51 7.14 -16.58 1.77
CA GLY A 51 6.42 -17.82 1.46
C GLY A 51 4.91 -17.77 1.71
N GLY A 52 4.37 -16.60 2.07
CA GLY A 52 2.93 -16.33 2.06
C GLY A 52 2.37 -16.04 0.67
N SER A 53 1.04 -16.09 0.52
CA SER A 53 0.33 -15.93 -0.76
C SER A 53 0.12 -14.48 -1.19
N ARG A 54 0.40 -13.51 -0.32
CA ARG A 54 0.16 -12.09 -0.60
C ARG A 54 1.28 -11.21 -0.06
N ASN A 55 1.74 -10.30 -0.90
CA ASN A 55 2.54 -9.16 -0.53
C ASN A 55 1.99 -7.92 -1.25
N ARG A 56 2.21 -6.74 -0.68
CA ARG A 56 1.81 -5.48 -1.30
C ARG A 56 2.80 -4.38 -0.91
N ALA A 57 3.38 -3.75 -1.92
CA ALA A 57 4.05 -2.47 -1.75
C ALA A 57 2.99 -1.37 -1.51
N ALA A 58 3.22 -0.56 -0.49
CA ALA A 58 2.37 0.57 -0.12
C ALA A 58 3.04 1.92 -0.41
N GLY A 59 4.36 1.98 -0.58
CA GLY A 59 5.04 3.20 -1.00
C GLY A 59 6.48 2.95 -1.40
N VAL A 60 7.04 3.92 -2.11
CA VAL A 60 8.41 3.92 -2.64
C VAL A 60 9.04 5.29 -2.40
N SER A 61 10.31 5.31 -1.99
CA SER A 61 11.12 6.51 -1.83
C SER A 61 11.89 6.84 -3.12
N ASN A 62 12.41 8.06 -3.24
CA ASN A 62 13.29 8.46 -4.34
C ASN A 62 14.61 7.67 -4.36
N SER A 63 15.01 7.13 -3.22
CA SER A 63 16.17 6.23 -3.08
C SER A 63 15.85 4.78 -3.46
N GLY A 64 14.62 4.48 -3.90
CA GLY A 64 14.20 3.13 -4.28
C GLY A 64 13.86 2.22 -3.10
N LEU A 65 13.71 2.76 -1.89
CA LEU A 65 13.23 2.02 -0.72
C LEU A 65 11.74 1.80 -0.84
N ILE A 66 11.29 0.56 -0.68
CA ILE A 66 9.88 0.20 -0.80
C ILE A 66 9.42 -0.30 0.55
N ALA A 67 8.22 0.12 0.98
CA ALA A 67 7.62 -0.36 2.22
C ALA A 67 6.18 -0.81 1.98
N GLY A 68 5.72 -1.76 2.79
CA GLY A 68 4.41 -2.37 2.63
C GLY A 68 4.18 -3.51 3.61
N PHE A 69 3.65 -4.64 3.12
CA PHE A 69 3.50 -5.84 3.92
C PHE A 69 3.69 -7.12 3.12
N VAL A 70 3.99 -8.19 3.85
CA VAL A 70 4.01 -9.58 3.37
C VAL A 70 3.19 -10.45 4.32
N ASN A 71 2.43 -11.40 3.77
CA ASN A 71 1.87 -12.49 4.56
C ASN A 71 2.99 -13.42 5.04
N ARG A 72 2.85 -13.93 6.25
CA ARG A 72 3.68 -15.03 6.75
C ARG A 72 3.25 -16.36 6.13
N PRO A 73 4.09 -17.40 6.18
CA PRO A 73 3.68 -18.77 5.85
C PRO A 73 2.36 -19.15 6.53
N GLY A 74 1.48 -19.84 5.83
CA GLY A 74 0.14 -20.20 6.33
C GLY A 74 -0.90 -19.07 6.27
N ASN A 75 -0.53 -17.84 5.89
CA ASN A 75 -1.44 -16.73 5.57
C ASN A 75 -2.36 -16.21 6.68
N ALA A 76 -2.22 -16.71 7.91
CA ALA A 76 -3.01 -16.25 9.06
C ALA A 76 -2.63 -14.83 9.50
N THR A 77 -1.36 -14.46 9.34
CA THR A 77 -0.84 -13.15 9.78
C THR A 77 -0.02 -12.49 8.69
N ARG A 78 0.19 -11.19 8.83
CA ARG A 78 1.10 -10.41 7.99
C ARG A 78 2.04 -9.55 8.83
N VAL A 79 3.15 -9.15 8.21
CA VAL A 79 4.14 -8.27 8.82
C VAL A 79 4.49 -7.13 7.89
N ALA A 80 4.74 -5.97 8.49
CA ALA A 80 5.31 -4.81 7.84
C ALA A 80 6.65 -5.20 7.21
N ALA A 81 6.78 -4.89 5.93
CA ALA A 81 7.89 -5.31 5.10
C ALA A 81 8.59 -4.12 4.48
N PHE A 82 9.87 -4.30 4.23
CA PHE A 82 10.77 -3.34 3.63
C PHE A 82 11.57 -4.04 2.54
N TRP A 83 11.66 -3.41 1.38
CA TRP A 83 12.46 -3.92 0.28
C TRP A 83 13.47 -2.88 -0.19
N HIS A 84 14.67 -3.38 -0.47
CA HIS A 84 15.73 -2.64 -1.14
C HIS A 84 16.24 -3.50 -2.31
N GLY A 85 15.78 -3.17 -3.51
CA GLY A 85 15.94 -4.03 -4.68
C GLY A 85 15.22 -5.38 -4.48
N THR A 86 15.98 -6.47 -4.54
CA THR A 86 15.48 -7.85 -4.35
C THR A 86 15.66 -8.38 -2.92
N VAL A 87 16.11 -7.54 -1.98
CA VAL A 87 16.22 -7.93 -0.57
C VAL A 87 14.90 -7.60 0.12
N LEU A 88 14.34 -8.56 0.86
CA LEU A 88 13.19 -8.40 1.74
C LEU A 88 13.65 -8.46 3.19
N ASP A 89 13.33 -7.42 3.94
CA ASP A 89 13.42 -7.39 5.40
C ASP A 89 12.02 -7.21 6.01
N THR A 90 11.84 -7.73 7.22
CA THR A 90 10.64 -7.46 8.02
C THR A 90 10.93 -6.38 9.04
N LEU A 91 10.01 -5.44 9.22
CA LEU A 91 10.14 -4.38 10.23
C LEU A 91 9.76 -4.87 11.64
N GLY A 92 9.20 -6.08 11.73
CA GLY A 92 8.72 -6.68 12.97
C GLY A 92 7.32 -6.20 13.36
N THR A 93 6.98 -6.41 14.63
CA THR A 93 5.75 -5.94 15.27
C THR A 93 6.11 -5.33 16.63
N LEU A 94 5.15 -4.73 17.31
CA LEU A 94 5.28 -4.24 18.70
C LEU A 94 4.93 -5.32 19.74
N GLY A 95 5.10 -6.59 19.37
CA GLY A 95 4.84 -7.77 20.21
C GLY A 95 3.53 -8.50 19.90
N GLY A 96 2.65 -7.91 19.08
CA GLY A 96 1.46 -8.60 18.57
C GLY A 96 1.74 -9.40 17.29
N PRO A 97 0.74 -10.13 16.77
CA PRO A 97 0.91 -11.00 15.61
C PRO A 97 1.06 -10.26 14.28
N ASN A 98 0.50 -9.05 14.13
CA ASN A 98 0.47 -8.34 12.85
C ASN A 98 1.06 -6.93 12.87
N SER A 99 1.55 -6.53 11.69
CA SER A 99 1.90 -5.15 11.38
C SER A 99 1.77 -4.89 9.88
N ILE A 100 1.66 -3.62 9.49
CA ILE A 100 1.52 -3.18 8.10
C ILE A 100 2.05 -1.76 7.91
N VAL A 101 2.59 -1.50 6.72
CA VAL A 101 2.84 -0.12 6.24
C VAL A 101 1.73 0.26 5.28
N GLN A 102 1.08 1.39 5.52
CA GLN A 102 0.07 1.99 4.65
C GLN A 102 0.69 3.11 3.80
N TRP A 103 0.05 3.48 2.69
CA TRP A 103 0.57 4.51 1.77
C TRP A 103 0.62 5.89 2.45
N PRO A 104 1.70 6.70 2.25
CA PRO A 104 2.93 6.38 1.51
C PRO A 104 4.00 5.69 2.37
N GLY A 105 3.89 5.77 3.71
CA GLY A 105 4.58 4.88 4.66
C GLY A 105 6.10 4.93 4.74
N VAL A 106 6.84 5.42 3.74
CA VAL A 106 8.31 5.42 3.69
C VAL A 106 8.85 6.78 3.27
N SER A 107 9.96 7.18 3.88
CA SER A 107 10.69 8.41 3.56
C SER A 107 12.03 8.10 2.88
N ASN A 108 12.60 9.10 2.21
CA ASN A 108 13.94 9.00 1.59
C ASN A 108 15.06 8.69 2.60
N ASN A 109 14.85 9.04 3.87
CA ASN A 109 15.81 8.80 4.97
C ASN A 109 15.62 7.43 5.65
N GLY A 110 14.80 6.54 5.08
CA GLY A 110 14.59 5.18 5.60
C GLY A 110 13.70 5.10 6.84
N ILE A 111 13.04 6.20 7.25
CA ILE A 111 12.00 6.16 8.27
C ILE A 111 10.74 5.57 7.65
N VAL A 112 10.14 4.59 8.32
CA VAL A 112 8.93 3.92 7.88
C VAL A 112 7.83 4.06 8.92
N ALA A 113 6.68 4.60 8.54
CA ALA A 113 5.49 4.72 9.38
C ALA A 113 4.46 3.64 9.03
N GLY A 114 3.81 3.08 10.04
CA GLY A 114 2.85 2.00 9.84
C GLY A 114 1.88 1.84 10.99
N ILE A 115 1.25 0.68 11.04
CA ILE A 115 0.33 0.23 12.07
C ILE A 115 0.87 -1.12 12.56
N SER A 116 0.90 -1.32 13.88
CA SER A 116 1.32 -2.59 14.46
C SER A 116 0.47 -2.94 15.67
N GLU A 117 0.19 -4.23 15.81
CA GLU A 117 -0.33 -4.79 17.05
C GLU A 117 0.76 -4.82 18.11
N THR A 118 0.38 -4.47 19.33
CA THR A 118 1.21 -4.58 20.52
C THR A 118 1.02 -5.93 21.20
N ALA A 119 1.85 -6.25 22.19
CA ALA A 119 1.64 -7.44 23.02
C ALA A 119 0.38 -7.36 23.91
N ALA A 120 -0.13 -6.16 24.19
CA ALA A 120 -1.27 -5.96 25.08
C ALA A 120 -2.60 -6.32 24.39
N LEU A 121 -3.48 -6.97 25.14
CA LEU A 121 -4.84 -7.29 24.71
C LEU A 121 -5.75 -6.07 24.86
N ASP A 122 -6.68 -5.93 23.92
CA ASP A 122 -7.76 -4.97 23.94
C ASP A 122 -8.99 -5.57 24.65
N THR A 123 -9.07 -5.31 25.96
CA THR A 123 -10.18 -5.77 26.80
C THR A 123 -11.50 -5.02 26.56
N LEU A 124 -11.45 -3.90 25.82
CA LEU A 124 -12.63 -3.09 25.51
C LEU A 124 -13.28 -3.52 24.19
N HIS A 125 -12.68 -4.48 23.47
CA HIS A 125 -13.16 -4.97 22.19
C HIS A 125 -13.35 -3.83 21.17
N GLU A 126 -12.43 -2.87 21.14
CA GLU A 126 -12.36 -1.75 20.19
C GLU A 126 -11.77 -2.21 18.84
N GLU A 127 -12.33 -3.31 18.31
CA GLU A 127 -11.85 -4.02 17.12
C GLU A 127 -11.77 -3.13 15.86
N TRP A 128 -12.51 -2.01 15.86
CA TRP A 128 -12.53 -1.02 14.77
C TRP A 128 -11.15 -0.42 14.47
N SER A 129 -10.19 -0.47 15.40
CA SER A 129 -8.84 0.07 15.18
C SER A 129 -7.97 -0.79 14.25
N CYS A 130 -8.03 -2.13 14.38
CA CYS A 130 -7.17 -3.05 13.62
C CYS A 130 -7.87 -3.68 12.39
N THR A 131 -9.18 -3.92 12.48
CA THR A 131 -9.94 -4.73 11.50
C THR A 131 -9.96 -4.14 10.09
N ALA A 132 -9.85 -2.83 9.95
CA ALA A 132 -9.79 -2.18 8.65
C ALA A 132 -8.48 -2.47 7.88
N PHE A 133 -7.40 -2.83 8.57
CA PHE A 133 -6.05 -2.89 7.99
C PHE A 133 -5.39 -4.27 8.05
N LEU A 134 -5.81 -5.11 9.00
CA LEU A 134 -5.20 -6.40 9.30
C LEU A 134 -6.12 -7.56 8.89
N PRO A 135 -5.56 -8.77 8.62
CA PRO A 135 -6.32 -9.86 8.01
C PRO A 135 -7.36 -10.50 8.93
N SER A 136 -7.25 -10.29 10.24
CA SER A 136 -8.08 -10.95 11.26
C SER A 136 -8.17 -10.10 12.52
N VAL A 137 -9.24 -10.32 13.31
CA VAL A 137 -9.32 -9.84 14.70
C VAL A 137 -8.45 -10.73 15.57
N THR A 138 -7.49 -10.14 16.29
CA THR A 138 -6.60 -10.87 17.19
C THR A 138 -6.79 -10.48 18.66
N GLY A 139 -7.59 -9.45 18.93
CA GLY A 139 -7.81 -8.93 20.28
C GLY A 139 -6.60 -8.18 20.84
N HIS A 140 -5.61 -7.81 20.02
CA HIS A 140 -4.47 -6.99 20.43
C HIS A 140 -4.70 -5.50 20.15
N ILE A 141 -4.15 -4.64 21.00
CA ILE A 141 -4.19 -3.19 20.79
C ILE A 141 -3.36 -2.84 19.54
N CYS A 142 -3.99 -2.16 18.57
CA CYS A 142 -3.30 -1.52 17.44
C CYS A 142 -2.82 -0.12 17.82
N VAL A 143 -1.59 0.19 17.42
CA VAL A 143 -1.10 1.57 17.46
C VAL A 143 -0.43 1.93 16.13
N GLY A 144 -0.35 3.23 15.86
CA GLY A 144 0.60 3.73 14.87
C GLY A 144 2.03 3.37 15.30
N SER A 145 2.89 3.04 14.35
CA SER A 145 4.28 2.68 14.61
C SER A 145 5.22 3.47 13.72
N VAL A 146 6.44 3.71 14.21
CA VAL A 146 7.55 4.22 13.40
C VAL A 146 8.71 3.25 13.54
N TRP A 147 9.24 2.82 12.40
CA TRP A 147 10.46 2.05 12.31
C TRP A 147 11.59 2.95 11.82
N GLN A 148 12.74 2.85 12.49
CA GLN A 148 13.97 3.52 12.11
C GLN A 148 15.17 2.75 12.66
N ASN A 149 16.20 2.55 11.84
CA ASN A 149 17.47 1.92 12.24
C ASN A 149 17.29 0.57 12.95
N GLY A 150 16.44 -0.31 12.40
CA GLY A 150 16.22 -1.65 12.95
C GLY A 150 15.23 -1.73 14.11
N VAL A 151 14.71 -0.60 14.59
CA VAL A 151 13.84 -0.57 15.78
C VAL A 151 12.44 -0.06 15.42
N MET A 152 11.41 -0.85 15.72
CA MET A 152 10.02 -0.42 15.69
C MET A 152 9.61 0.18 17.03
N LYS A 153 9.02 1.38 17.00
CA LYS A 153 8.52 2.08 18.19
C LYS A 153 7.03 2.40 18.05
N PRO A 154 6.27 2.35 19.15
CA PRO A 154 4.88 2.80 19.14
C PRO A 154 4.85 4.33 19.01
N LYS A 155 3.89 4.84 18.26
CA LYS A 155 3.53 6.25 18.26
C LYS A 155 2.43 6.45 19.30
N ALA A 156 2.73 7.21 20.34
CA ALA A 156 1.76 7.49 21.40
C ALA A 156 0.47 8.10 20.80
N PRO A 157 -0.70 7.74 21.35
CA PRO A 157 -1.95 8.41 21.01
C PRO A 157 -1.80 9.92 21.19
N VAL A 158 -2.42 10.70 20.31
CA VAL A 158 -2.54 12.14 20.56
C VAL A 158 -3.36 12.31 21.84
N PRO A 159 -2.86 13.05 22.86
CA PRO A 159 -3.62 13.25 24.09
C PRO A 159 -5.00 13.82 23.75
N ARG A 160 -6.06 13.14 24.18
CA ARG A 160 -7.41 13.71 24.08
C ARG A 160 -7.39 15.01 24.88
N ARG A 161 -7.62 16.16 24.24
CA ARG A 161 -8.09 17.32 24.99
C ARG A 161 -9.44 16.89 25.56
N HIS A 162 -9.49 16.62 26.86
CA HIS A 162 -10.74 16.35 27.54
C HIS A 162 -11.59 17.62 27.41
N VAL A 163 -12.57 17.60 26.52
CA VAL A 163 -13.65 18.58 26.57
C VAL A 163 -14.46 18.19 27.80
N GLY A 164 -14.43 19.06 28.81
CA GLY A 164 -14.76 18.71 30.19
C GLY A 164 -16.15 18.11 30.36
N HIS A 165 -16.20 16.81 30.66
CA HIS A 165 -17.24 16.22 31.51
C HIS A 165 -16.83 14.88 32.14
N GLU A 166 -15.85 14.16 31.59
CA GLU A 166 -15.40 12.85 32.11
C GLU A 166 -14.24 12.89 33.12
N ALA A 167 -13.58 14.04 33.31
CA ALA A 167 -12.43 14.17 34.21
C ALA A 167 -12.75 13.94 35.71
N ARG A 168 -14.02 13.73 36.08
CA ARG A 168 -14.42 13.50 37.49
C ARG A 168 -14.43 12.04 37.90
N HIS A 169 -14.41 11.07 36.98
CA HIS A 169 -14.38 9.65 37.35
C HIS A 169 -12.96 9.16 37.67
N ASP A 170 -11.96 9.57 36.89
CA ASP A 170 -10.58 9.11 37.09
C ASP A 170 -9.91 9.69 38.34
N ALA A 171 -10.29 10.92 38.74
CA ALA A 171 -9.76 11.56 39.93
C ALA A 171 -10.24 10.91 41.24
N ARG A 172 -11.40 10.22 41.25
CA ARG A 172 -11.92 9.54 42.44
C ARG A 172 -11.29 8.17 42.68
N ALA A 173 -10.88 7.47 41.62
CA ALA A 173 -10.18 6.19 41.76
C ALA A 173 -8.75 6.36 42.32
N ALA A 174 -8.07 7.47 41.98
CA ALA A 174 -6.73 7.76 42.50
C ALA A 174 -6.71 8.25 43.96
N ALA A 175 -7.82 8.77 44.48
CA ALA A 175 -7.92 9.28 45.85
C ALA A 175 -8.40 8.22 46.88
N ALA A 176 -8.92 7.07 46.43
CA ALA A 176 -9.42 6.01 47.30
C ALA A 176 -8.37 4.93 47.65
N GLY A 177 -7.13 5.09 47.19
CA GLY A 177 -6.02 4.15 47.39
C GLY A 177 -4.89 4.67 48.29
N ARG A 178 -5.17 5.55 49.25
CA ARG A 178 -4.23 5.97 50.30
C ARG A 178 -4.86 5.86 51.67
#